data_AF-A0A257UZA9-F1
#
_entry.id   AF-A0A257UZA9-F1
#
_cell.length_a   1.000
_cell.length_b   1.000
_cell.length_c   1.000
_cell.angle_alpha   90.00
_cell.angle_beta   90.00
_cell.angle_gamma   90.00
#
_symmetry.space_group_name_H-M   'P 1'
#
loop_
_entity.id
_entity.type
_entity.pdbx_description
1 polymer ?
#
loop_
_entity_poly.entity_id
_entity_poly.type
_entity_poly.pdbx_seq_one_letter_code
_entity_poly.pdbx_strand_id
1 'polypeptide(L)' 'MPPIGVTIAYTDGCEHTPATRALVEQVAAELAVPIRLEMAHVTTADEARKYRLHGSPTVLVQGLDIDPAMRERSDYGFT' A
#
# COMPACT_ATOMS: atom_id res chain seq x y z
N MET A 1 10.14 -20.22 2.32
CA MET A 1 9.64 -19.05 3.07
C MET A 1 8.25 -18.72 2.55
N PRO A 2 7.27 -18.40 3.40
CA PRO A 2 5.97 -17.94 2.93
C PRO A 2 6.12 -16.58 2.21
N PRO A 3 5.28 -16.29 1.20
CA PRO A 3 5.33 -15.01 0.51
C PRO A 3 4.96 -13.88 1.47
N ILE A 4 5.67 -12.74 1.37
CA ILE A 4 5.35 -11.54 2.14
C ILE A 4 4.10 -10.90 1.53
N GLY A 5 3.07 -10.67 2.34
CA GLY A 5 1.88 -9.95 1.91
C GLY A 5 2.18 -8.47 1.72
N VAL A 6 1.92 -7.94 0.53
CA VAL A 6 2.06 -6.53 0.19
C VAL A 6 0.73 -6.04 -0.37
N THR A 7 0.19 -4.96 0.20
CA THR A 7 -1.05 -4.34 -0.25
C THR A 7 -0.76 -2.93 -0.74
N ILE A 8 -1.21 -2.60 -1.95
CA ILE A 8 -1.19 -1.22 -2.45
C ILE A 8 -2.60 -0.69 -2.35
N ALA A 9 -2.83 0.23 -1.43
CA ALA A 9 -4.09 0.93 -1.26
C ALA A 9 -4.08 2.21 -2.10
N TYR A 10 -5.08 2.38 -2.97
CA TYR A 10 -5.16 3.51 -3.89
C TYR A 10 -6.60 3.99 -4.04
N THR A 11 -6.76 5.24 -4.46
CA THR A 11 -8.06 5.85 -4.76
C THR A 11 -8.26 6.00 -6.27
N ASP A 12 -9.51 6.17 -6.69
CA ASP A 12 -9.84 6.49 -8.08
C ASP A 12 -9.04 7.70 -8.59
N GLY A 13 -8.53 7.60 -9.83
CA GLY A 13 -7.80 8.68 -10.49
C GLY A 13 -6.32 8.84 -10.09
N CYS A 14 -5.76 7.96 -9.25
CA CYS A 14 -4.35 8.05 -8.88
C CYS A 14 -3.41 7.53 -9.99
N GLU A 15 -2.83 8.47 -10.75
CA GLU A 15 -1.90 8.21 -11.85
C GLU A 15 -0.62 7.47 -11.42
N HIS A 16 -0.25 7.55 -10.14
CA HIS A 16 0.98 6.94 -9.62
C HIS A 16 0.83 5.45 -9.27
N THR A 17 -0.40 4.92 -9.18
CA THR A 17 -0.67 3.53 -8.79
C THR A 17 0.08 2.49 -9.64
N PRO A 18 0.09 2.59 -10.99
CA PRO A 18 0.81 1.64 -11.84
C PRO A 18 2.33 1.68 -11.62
N ALA A 19 2.90 2.88 -11.42
CA ALA A 19 4.33 3.05 -11.18
C ALA A 19 4.75 2.47 -9.82
N THR A 20 3.94 2.69 -8.77
CA THR A 20 4.17 2.11 -7.44
C THR A 20 4.12 0.59 -7.48
N ARG A 21 3.16 0.00 -8.20
CA ARG A 21 3.10 -1.45 -8.40
C ARG A 21 4.35 -2.00 -9.07
N ALA A 22 4.79 -1.39 -10.17
CA ALA A 22 5.98 -1.83 -10.89
C ALA A 22 7.24 -1.78 -9.99
N LEU A 23 7.36 -0.72 -9.18
CA LEU A 23 8.47 -0.58 -8.23
C LEU A 23 8.46 -1.67 -7.16
N VAL A 24 7.29 -2.01 -6.61
CA VAL A 24 7.16 -3.09 -5.61
C VAL A 24 7.55 -4.46 -6.21
N GLU A 25 7.08 -4.76 -7.42
CA GLU A 25 7.44 -5.99 -8.13
C GLU A 25 8.96 -6.04 -8.43
N GLN A 26 9.54 -4.93 -8.87
CA GLN A 26 10.98 -4.83 -9.15
C GLN A 26 11.82 -5.07 -7.88
N VAL A 27 11.52 -4.39 -6.78
CA VAL A 27 12.26 -4.54 -5.52
C VAL A 27 12.15 -5.96 -4.98
N ALA A 28 10.97 -6.59 -5.08
CA ALA A 28 10.80 -7.99 -4.67
C ALA A 28 11.66 -8.95 -5.50
N ALA A 29 11.76 -8.71 -6.81
CA ALA A 29 12.61 -9.48 -7.70
C ALA A 29 14.11 -9.27 -7.38
N GLU A 30 14.54 -8.02 -7.19
CA GLU A 30 15.94 -7.68 -6.83
C GLU A 30 16.37 -8.33 -5.50
N LEU A 31 15.46 -8.39 -4.52
CA LEU A 31 15.74 -9.01 -3.23
C LEU A 31 15.52 -10.53 -3.21
N ALA A 32 15.06 -11.12 -4.33
CA ALA A 32 14.65 -12.52 -4.42
C ALA A 32 13.63 -12.93 -3.34
N VAL A 33 12.74 -12.00 -2.97
CA VAL A 33 11.72 -12.20 -1.94
C VAL A 33 10.40 -12.56 -2.61
N PRO A 34 9.80 -13.71 -2.29
CA PRO A 34 8.45 -14.01 -2.77
C PRO A 34 7.46 -13.04 -2.10
N ILE A 35 6.67 -12.34 -2.89
CA ILE A 35 5.60 -11.46 -2.41
C ILE A 35 4.23 -11.93 -2.91
N ARG A 36 3.19 -11.63 -2.14
CA ARG A 36 1.79 -11.68 -2.57
C ARG A 36 1.30 -10.24 -2.65
N LEU A 37 1.21 -9.72 -3.87
CA LEU A 37 0.75 -8.35 -4.11
C LEU A 37 -0.78 -8.30 -4.23
N GLU A 38 -1.41 -7.43 -3.45
CA GLU A 38 -2.85 -7.17 -3.47
C GLU A 38 -3.12 -5.70 -3.76
N MET A 39 -4.04 -5.41 -4.68
CA MET A 39 -4.47 -4.07 -5.03
C MET A 39 -5.77 -3.77 -4.28
N ALA A 40 -5.74 -2.84 -3.33
CA ALA A 40 -6.90 -2.42 -2.55
C ALA A 40 -7.43 -1.10 -3.10
N HIS A 41 -8.54 -1.15 -3.83
CA HIS A 41 -9.23 0.05 -4.27
C HIS A 41 -10.03 0.63 -3.10
N VAL A 42 -9.66 1.83 -2.66
CA VAL A 42 -10.30 2.56 -1.56
C VAL A 42 -11.19 3.63 -2.14
N THR A 43 -12.50 3.46 -1.95
CA THR A 43 -13.54 4.38 -2.46
C THR A 43 -14.30 5.09 -1.36
N THR A 44 -14.18 4.60 -0.12
CA THR A 44 -14.91 5.11 1.04
C THR A 44 -13.97 5.51 2.18
N ALA A 45 -14.45 6.42 3.04
CA ALA A 45 -13.70 6.83 4.23
C ALA A 45 -13.48 5.68 5.24
N ASP A 46 -14.40 4.71 5.30
CA ASP A 46 -14.25 3.54 6.17
C ASP A 46 -13.18 2.58 5.65
N GLU A 47 -13.08 2.40 4.33
CA GLU A 47 -11.96 1.69 3.71
C GLU A 47 -10.63 2.41 3.92
N ALA A 48 -10.62 3.75 3.80
CA ALA A 48 -9.42 4.54 4.07
C ALA A 48 -8.92 4.35 5.50
N ARG A 49 -9.83 4.28 6.48
CA ARG A 49 -9.48 3.96 7.88
C ARG A 49 -8.96 2.53 8.03
N LYS A 50 -9.60 1.55 7.39
CA LYS A 50 -9.20 0.13 7.43
C LYS A 50 -7.79 -0.07 6.87
N TYR A 51 -7.48 0.57 5.75
CA TYR A 51 -6.17 0.49 5.10
C TYR A 51 -5.19 1.54 5.60
N ARG A 52 -5.56 2.34 6.61
CA ARG A 52 -4.75 3.44 7.15
C ARG A 52 -4.20 4.33 6.03
N LEU A 53 -5.06 4.64 5.06
CA LEU A 53 -4.71 5.43 3.88
C LEU A 53 -4.48 6.89 4.30
N HIS A 54 -3.22 7.30 4.39
CA HIS A 54 -2.84 8.71 4.61
C HIS A 54 -2.75 9.50 3.28
N GLY A 55 -2.64 8.80 2.15
CA GLY A 55 -2.63 9.36 0.80
C GLY A 55 -2.62 8.26 -0.26
N SER A 56 -2.95 8.60 -1.51
CA SER A 56 -2.89 7.64 -2.63
C SER A 56 -1.59 7.82 -3.44
N PRO A 57 -0.83 6.75 -3.71
CA PRO A 57 -0.98 5.38 -3.22
C PRO A 57 -0.25 5.15 -1.88
N THR A 58 -0.80 4.28 -1.03
CA THR A 58 -0.16 3.79 0.20
C THR A 58 0.28 2.33 0.01
N VAL A 59 1.47 1.97 0.47
CA VAL A 59 1.98 0.60 0.41
C VAL A 59 2.08 0.02 1.81
N LEU A 60 1.40 -1.09 2.04
CA LEU A 60 1.39 -1.83 3.30
C LEU A 60 2.14 -3.14 3.12
N VAL A 61 3.16 -3.39 3.93
CA VAL A 61 3.88 -4.67 4.01
C VAL A 61 3.47 -5.36 5.30
N GLN A 62 2.87 -6.54 5.18
CA GLN A 62 2.29 -7.28 6.32
C GLN A 62 1.31 -6.44 7.16
N GLY A 63 0.55 -5.55 6.49
CA GLY A 63 -0.41 -4.66 7.15
C GLY A 63 0.20 -3.43 7.83
N LEU A 64 1.51 -3.20 7.68
CA LEU A 64 2.21 -2.02 8.19
C LEU A 64 2.64 -1.14 7.03
N ASP A 65 2.46 0.18 7.17
CA ASP A 65 2.95 1.14 6.19
C ASP A 65 4.48 1.01 6.00
N ILE A 66 4.95 1.12 4.76
CA ILE A 66 6.38 1.13 4.47
C ILE A 66 7.08 2.35 5.09
N ASP A 67 6.39 3.48 5.23
CA ASP A 67 6.87 4.68 5.89
C ASP A 67 6.69 4.55 7.42
N PRO A 68 7.79 4.47 8.20
CA PRO A 68 7.72 4.39 9.65
C PRO A 68 6.98 5.58 10.28
N ALA A 69 7.06 6.76 9.67
CA ALA A 69 6.39 7.96 10.18
C ALA A 69 4.86 7.85 10.06
N MET A 70 4.34 7.07 9.11
CA MET A 70 2.90 6.83 8.96
C MET A 70 2.36 5.78 9.94
N ARG A 71 3.22 4.92 10.49
CA ARG A 71 2.82 3.88 11.46
C ARG A 71 2.31 4.46 12.78
N GLU A 72 2.87 5.60 13.19
CA GLU A 72 2.50 6.29 14.43
C GLU A 72 1.36 7.30 14.24
N ARG A 73 0.99 7.62 12.99
CA ARG A 73 -0.08 8.58 12.71
C ARG A 73 -1.46 7.92 12.73
N SER A 74 -2.38 8.60 13.41
CA SER A 74 -3.79 8.21 13.57
C SER A 74 -4.73 9.00 12.66
N ASP A 75 -4.19 9.96 11.91
CA ASP A 75 -4.96 10.88 11.07
C ASP A 75 -5.31 10.18 9.74
N TYR A 76 -6.42 9.43 9.71
CA TYR A 76 -6.90 8.76 8.50
C TYR A 76 -7.97 9.63 7.85
N GLY A 77 -7.72 10.13 6.64
CA GLY A 77 -8.62 11.06 5.96
C GLY A 77 -8.52 10.98 4.44
N PHE A 78 -9.68 11.08 3.80
CA PHE A 78 -9.87 11.23 2.35
C PHE A 78 -10.32 12.67 2.12
N THR A 79 -9.68 13.42 1.22
CA THR A 79 -10.14 14.75 0.79
C THR A 79 -10.60 14.71 -0.65
#